data_AF-A0AAU2J806-F1
#
_entry.id   AF-A0AAU2J806-F1
#
_cell.length_a   1.000
_cell.length_b   1.000
_cell.length_c   1.000
_cell.angle_alpha   90.00
_cell.angle_beta   90.00
_cell.angle_gamma   90.00
#
_symmetry.space_group_name_H-M   'P 1'
#
loop_
_entity.id
_entity.type
_entity.pdbx_description
1 polymer ?
#
loop_
_entity_poly.entity_id
_entity_poly.type
_entity_poly.pdbx_seq_one_letter_code
_entity_poly.pdbx_strand_id
1 'polypeptide(L)'
;MAWRNSYRPHLATSRPALERGAWLSSIELYQAENAHQVAELTVMHTYNPSMPSQQWRTPAGSLWAENTPVHLRFGWWADDSADWYGYVASSRVLASETDPRYGYAVQIPVVYTLTGTSMLMQTRRNRTWRDTSPSAIARTVGTEYNLQPRVDGSSVRLGQQMQSMSDWQFLCDVSDQIGYRVYVDGTQLWFVDRETVMPAADGSVPLFRMTKSPGAQDTLREFSAVLGDTDPAGGVRARYRAVAYNRTSRVLTPASYSQSRTTLHGRQVSAVLDRQYDGRPTASYTQAGRLLAAESDWLWVEARAVTNGDPRLRPGTLVELQGDAIGENNLGLWMVRSAVHKISVNLLYPQKTTYTTTLVLGRNDARKLDLKVQHPPVSAAPTELVNGRWRAAYTGVMS
;
A
#
# COMPACT_ATOMS: atom_id res chain seq x y z
N MET A 1 3.17 -28.53 16.55
CA MET A 1 2.06 -27.68 17.08
C MET A 1 2.48 -26.70 18.18
N ALA A 2 3.72 -26.77 18.72
CA ALA A 2 4.13 -25.93 19.86
C ALA A 2 4.19 -24.42 19.59
N TRP A 3 4.55 -23.98 18.37
CA TRP A 3 4.71 -22.54 18.07
C TRP A 3 3.37 -21.78 18.08
N ARG A 4 2.28 -22.33 17.53
CA ARG A 4 0.96 -21.67 17.54
C ARG A 4 0.38 -21.46 18.96
N ASN A 5 0.89 -22.16 19.97
CA ASN A 5 0.53 -21.91 21.36
C ASN A 5 1.29 -20.73 21.98
N SER A 6 2.46 -20.38 21.41
CA SER A 6 3.33 -19.30 21.86
C SER A 6 3.14 -18.00 21.08
N TYR A 7 2.78 -18.07 19.79
CA TYR A 7 2.67 -16.91 18.90
C TYR A 7 1.20 -16.55 18.68
N ARG A 8 0.80 -15.35 19.14
CA ARG A 8 -0.58 -14.86 19.08
C ARG A 8 -0.59 -13.50 18.41
N PRO A 9 -1.33 -13.33 17.30
CA PRO A 9 -1.45 -12.03 16.70
C PRO A 9 -1.93 -11.00 17.72
N HIS A 10 -1.39 -9.81 17.64
CA HIS A 10 -1.73 -8.71 18.52
C HIS A 10 -2.16 -7.51 17.71
N LEU A 11 -3.03 -6.72 18.35
CA LEU A 11 -3.52 -5.46 17.84
C LEU A 11 -3.65 -4.53 19.04
N ALA A 12 -2.92 -3.43 19.02
CA ALA A 12 -2.90 -2.44 20.08
C ALA A 12 -3.04 -1.05 19.49
N THR A 13 -3.56 -0.12 20.28
CA THR A 13 -3.55 1.31 19.98
C THR A 13 -2.86 2.05 21.11
N SER A 14 -1.97 2.98 20.79
CA SER A 14 -1.33 3.85 21.77
C SER A 14 -2.01 5.23 21.84
N ARG A 15 -2.63 5.63 20.73
CA ARG A 15 -3.29 6.93 20.54
C ARG A 15 -4.52 6.73 19.65
N PRO A 16 -5.70 7.24 20.03
CA PRO A 16 -6.04 7.63 21.41
C PRO A 16 -5.98 6.41 22.33
N ALA A 17 -5.80 6.64 23.63
CA ALA A 17 -5.88 5.56 24.63
C ALA A 17 -7.33 5.05 24.68
N LEU A 18 -7.49 3.72 24.76
CA LEU A 18 -8.80 3.11 24.90
C LEU A 18 -9.40 3.41 26.28
N GLU A 19 -10.70 3.69 26.31
CA GLU A 19 -11.45 3.83 27.56
C GLU A 19 -11.51 2.49 28.32
N ARG A 20 -11.71 2.57 29.64
CA ARG A 20 -11.87 1.36 30.46
C ARG A 20 -13.11 0.58 29.99
N GLY A 21 -12.92 -0.69 29.66
CA GLY A 21 -13.99 -1.54 29.13
C GLY A 21 -14.11 -1.51 27.60
N ALA A 22 -13.19 -0.84 26.90
CA ALA A 22 -13.04 -0.94 25.46
C ALA A 22 -11.83 -1.80 25.05
N TRP A 23 -11.93 -2.55 23.96
CA TRP A 23 -10.82 -3.29 23.36
C TRP A 23 -10.91 -3.36 21.84
N LEU A 24 -9.77 -3.59 21.18
CA LEU A 24 -9.73 -3.81 19.73
C LEU A 24 -10.12 -5.25 19.41
N SER A 25 -11.11 -5.43 18.53
CA SER A 25 -11.61 -6.74 18.12
C SER A 25 -11.07 -7.15 16.75
N SER A 26 -11.05 -6.24 15.78
CA SER A 26 -10.52 -6.54 14.46
C SER A 26 -10.00 -5.30 13.76
N ILE A 27 -9.10 -5.52 12.80
CA ILE A 27 -8.69 -4.54 11.81
C ILE A 27 -8.64 -5.17 10.43
N GLU A 28 -9.12 -4.42 9.43
CA GLU A 28 -8.80 -4.64 8.02
C GLU A 28 -8.04 -3.43 7.49
N LEU A 29 -6.75 -3.59 7.21
CA LEU A 29 -5.87 -2.54 6.71
C LEU A 29 -5.60 -2.74 5.21
N TYR A 30 -6.06 -1.81 4.40
CA TYR A 30 -5.95 -1.77 2.95
C TYR A 30 -4.79 -0.87 2.54
N GLN A 31 -3.82 -1.44 1.82
CA GLN A 31 -2.65 -0.73 1.31
C GLN A 31 -2.47 -1.05 -0.17
N ALA A 32 -2.39 -0.03 -1.02
CA ALA A 32 -2.17 -0.18 -2.45
C ALA A 32 -1.31 0.98 -2.98
N GLU A 33 -0.62 0.75 -4.11
CA GLU A 33 0.04 1.81 -4.86
C GLU A 33 -0.97 2.87 -5.31
N ASN A 34 -0.57 4.15 -5.28
CA ASN A 34 -1.38 5.29 -5.72
C ASN A 34 -2.74 5.44 -5.01
N ALA A 35 -2.89 4.84 -3.83
CA ALA A 35 -4.09 4.94 -3.00
C ALA A 35 -3.74 5.38 -1.57
N HIS A 36 -4.68 6.09 -0.94
CA HIS A 36 -4.59 6.30 0.50
C HIS A 36 -4.63 4.94 1.21
N GLN A 37 -3.81 4.78 2.26
CA GLN A 37 -4.01 3.67 3.18
C GLN A 37 -5.33 3.88 3.92
N VAL A 38 -6.16 2.83 3.99
CA VAL A 38 -7.44 2.87 4.71
C VAL A 38 -7.48 1.69 5.66
N ALA A 39 -7.93 1.92 6.90
CA ALA A 39 -8.14 0.85 7.86
C ALA A 39 -9.58 0.88 8.38
N GLU A 40 -10.22 -0.28 8.45
CA GLU A 40 -11.47 -0.47 9.19
C GLU A 40 -11.15 -1.12 10.53
N LEU A 41 -11.26 -0.36 11.61
CA LEU A 41 -10.96 -0.80 12.97
C LEU A 41 -12.26 -1.02 13.73
N THR A 42 -12.47 -2.22 14.28
CA THR A 42 -13.59 -2.51 15.17
C THR A 42 -13.13 -2.45 16.62
N VAL A 43 -13.71 -1.51 17.38
CA VAL A 43 -13.53 -1.37 18.82
C VAL A 43 -14.81 -1.84 19.51
N MET A 44 -14.67 -2.75 20.47
CA MET A 44 -15.77 -3.24 21.28
C MET A 44 -15.83 -2.44 22.56
N HIS A 45 -16.98 -1.88 22.88
CA HIS A 45 -17.24 -1.18 24.14
C HIS A 45 -18.16 -2.04 25.01
N THR A 46 -17.77 -2.27 26.26
CA THR A 46 -18.64 -2.91 27.25
C THR A 46 -19.36 -1.87 28.07
N TYR A 47 -20.68 -1.86 27.93
CA TYR A 47 -21.59 -1.08 28.76
C TYR A 47 -22.17 -1.98 29.85
N ASN A 48 -21.96 -1.60 31.11
CA ASN A 48 -22.58 -2.23 32.25
C ASN A 48 -23.67 -1.32 32.83
N PRO A 49 -24.96 -1.64 32.64
CA PRO A 49 -26.07 -0.82 33.14
C PRO A 49 -26.10 -0.70 34.67
N SER A 50 -25.42 -1.59 35.40
CA SER A 50 -25.32 -1.52 36.87
C SER A 50 -24.31 -0.48 37.36
N MET A 51 -23.57 0.20 36.48
CA MET A 51 -22.62 1.27 36.84
C MET A 51 -23.22 2.65 36.54
N PRO A 52 -23.66 3.43 37.56
CA PRO A 52 -24.32 4.73 37.37
C PRO A 52 -23.48 5.76 36.61
N SER A 53 -22.14 5.64 36.67
CA SER A 53 -21.21 6.54 35.98
C SER A 53 -21.21 6.38 34.45
N GLN A 54 -21.78 5.31 33.90
CA GLN A 54 -21.86 5.07 32.45
C GLN A 54 -23.17 5.59 31.83
N GLN A 55 -24.12 6.09 32.63
CA GLN A 55 -25.49 6.43 32.19
C GLN A 55 -25.63 7.74 31.36
N TRP A 56 -24.55 8.52 31.18
CA TRP A 56 -24.65 9.91 30.68
C TRP A 56 -23.92 10.20 29.36
N ARG A 57 -23.49 9.17 28.62
CA ARG A 57 -23.00 9.31 27.24
C ARG A 57 -23.66 8.28 26.35
N THR A 58 -23.59 8.46 25.04
CA THR A 58 -24.01 7.44 24.06
C THR A 58 -23.60 6.05 24.53
N PRO A 59 -24.41 4.99 24.32
CA PRO A 59 -24.14 3.65 24.85
C PRO A 59 -22.70 3.16 24.60
N ALA A 60 -22.09 3.60 23.49
CA ALA A 60 -20.71 3.31 23.10
C ALA A 60 -19.61 4.11 23.83
N GLY A 61 -19.91 4.94 24.84
CA GLY A 61 -18.91 5.84 25.46
C GLY A 61 -18.58 7.06 24.59
N SER A 62 -17.38 7.63 24.73
CA SER A 62 -16.94 8.74 23.86
C SER A 62 -16.34 8.21 22.56
N LEU A 63 -17.03 8.48 21.45
CA LEU A 63 -16.53 8.14 20.13
C LEU A 63 -15.34 9.04 19.78
N TRP A 64 -14.30 8.47 19.17
CA TRP A 64 -13.20 9.26 18.62
C TRP A 64 -13.74 10.19 17.54
N ALA A 65 -13.51 11.49 17.71
CA ALA A 65 -13.95 12.49 16.76
C ALA A 65 -13.22 12.33 15.42
N GLU A 66 -13.82 12.83 14.33
CA GLU A 66 -13.15 12.95 13.05
C GLU A 66 -11.83 13.72 13.19
N ASN A 67 -10.82 13.33 12.41
CA ASN A 67 -9.46 13.83 12.45
C ASN A 67 -8.69 13.53 13.75
N THR A 68 -9.22 12.69 14.64
CA THR A 68 -8.44 12.21 15.80
C THR A 68 -7.24 11.40 15.31
N PRO A 69 -6.00 11.71 15.73
CA PRO A 69 -4.82 10.96 15.33
C PRO A 69 -4.83 9.57 15.98
N VAL A 70 -4.56 8.55 15.16
CA VAL A 70 -4.51 7.15 15.58
C VAL A 70 -3.12 6.56 15.33
N HIS A 71 -2.59 5.85 16.32
CA HIS A 71 -1.39 5.01 16.20
C HIS A 71 -1.75 3.58 16.61
N LEU A 72 -1.71 2.68 15.63
CA LEU A 72 -1.95 1.26 15.80
C LEU A 72 -0.64 0.50 15.72
N ARG A 73 -0.51 -0.56 16.51
CA ARG A 73 0.57 -1.53 16.43
C ARG A 73 -0.02 -2.92 16.22
N PHE A 74 0.46 -3.62 15.21
CA PHE A 74 -0.09 -4.92 14.82
C PHE A 74 0.99 -5.89 14.34
N GLY A 75 0.76 -7.20 14.53
CA GLY A 75 1.70 -8.24 14.08
C GLY A 75 1.53 -9.55 14.84
N TRP A 76 2.52 -10.46 14.79
CA TRP A 76 2.46 -11.76 15.49
C TRP A 76 3.02 -11.74 16.90
N TRP A 77 4.00 -10.87 17.19
CA TRP A 77 4.58 -10.70 18.53
C TRP A 77 5.20 -9.30 18.66
N ALA A 78 5.67 -8.93 19.85
CA ALA A 78 6.19 -7.58 20.09
C ALA A 78 7.30 -7.17 19.10
N ASP A 79 8.26 -8.05 18.82
CA ASP A 79 9.35 -7.80 17.88
C ASP A 79 8.98 -7.98 16.40
N ASP A 80 7.87 -8.66 16.08
CA ASP A 80 7.31 -8.79 14.72
C ASP A 80 6.01 -8.00 14.66
N SER A 81 6.17 -6.68 14.72
CA SER A 81 5.07 -5.72 14.70
C SER A 81 5.39 -4.55 13.78
N ALA A 82 4.37 -4.05 13.09
CA ALA A 82 4.44 -2.77 12.41
C ALA A 82 3.58 -1.74 13.14
N ASP A 83 4.03 -0.49 13.02
CA ASP A 83 3.26 0.67 13.43
C ASP A 83 2.51 1.24 12.22
N TRP A 84 1.25 1.57 12.44
CA TRP A 84 0.40 2.27 11.47
C TRP A 84 -0.08 3.58 12.07
N TYR A 85 -0.01 4.64 11.27
CA TYR A 85 -0.36 5.99 11.68
C TYR A 85 -1.40 6.57 10.75
N GLY A 86 -2.42 7.21 11.31
CA GLY A 86 -3.47 7.83 10.53
C GLY A 86 -4.41 8.66 11.38
N TYR A 87 -5.60 8.89 10.84
CA TYR A 87 -6.64 9.70 11.45
C TYR A 87 -8.01 9.06 11.27
N VAL A 88 -8.91 9.31 12.22
CA VAL A 88 -10.32 8.90 12.09
C VAL A 88 -10.99 9.70 10.97
N ALA A 89 -11.46 9.02 9.94
CA ALA A 89 -12.24 9.64 8.86
C ALA A 89 -13.73 9.61 9.17
N SER A 90 -14.23 8.50 9.72
CA SER A 90 -15.61 8.36 10.18
C SER A 90 -15.74 7.24 11.22
N SER A 91 -16.87 7.22 11.92
CA SER A 91 -17.22 6.15 12.86
C SER A 91 -18.68 5.76 12.69
N ARG A 92 -18.97 4.46 12.79
CA ARG A 92 -20.34 3.93 12.84
C ARG A 92 -20.51 3.00 14.04
N VAL A 93 -21.60 3.19 14.77
CA VAL A 93 -21.99 2.30 15.87
C VAL A 93 -22.83 1.17 15.28
N LEU A 94 -22.42 -0.08 15.50
CA LEU A 94 -23.19 -1.25 15.10
C LEU A 94 -24.22 -1.63 16.17
N ALA A 95 -25.09 -2.59 15.85
CA ALA A 95 -26.13 -3.05 16.75
C ALA A 95 -25.54 -3.49 18.10
N SER A 96 -26.26 -3.13 19.16
CA SER A 96 -25.95 -3.46 20.54
C SER A 96 -26.46 -4.87 20.85
N GLU A 97 -25.58 -5.75 21.28
CA GLU A 97 -25.95 -7.11 21.67
C GLU A 97 -25.69 -7.32 23.17
N THR A 98 -26.57 -8.07 23.83
CA THR A 98 -26.30 -8.54 25.19
C THR A 98 -25.46 -9.80 25.10
N ASP A 99 -24.28 -9.81 25.73
CA ASP A 99 -23.44 -10.99 25.78
C ASP A 99 -23.61 -11.68 27.14
N PRO A 100 -24.27 -12.86 27.21
CA PRO A 100 -24.45 -13.60 28.45
C PRO A 100 -23.12 -13.92 29.16
N ARG A 101 -22.01 -13.96 28.40
CA ARG A 101 -20.67 -14.29 28.92
C ARG A 101 -20.06 -13.19 29.77
N TYR A 102 -20.53 -11.96 29.65
CA TYR A 102 -20.10 -10.81 30.46
C TYR A 102 -21.17 -10.40 31.46
N GLY A 103 -21.90 -11.37 32.02
CA GLY A 103 -22.97 -11.09 32.98
C GLY A 103 -24.12 -10.31 32.35
N TYR A 104 -24.45 -10.60 31.09
CA TYR A 104 -25.43 -9.86 30.28
C TYR A 104 -25.06 -8.39 30.05
N ALA A 105 -23.77 -8.05 30.16
CA ALA A 105 -23.28 -6.74 29.75
C ALA A 105 -23.55 -6.53 28.25
N VAL A 106 -23.82 -5.28 27.92
CA VAL A 106 -24.14 -4.88 26.56
C VAL A 106 -22.82 -4.59 25.85
N GLN A 107 -22.54 -5.35 24.79
CA GLN A 107 -21.40 -5.11 23.92
C GLN A 107 -21.83 -4.29 22.73
N ILE A 108 -21.10 -3.20 22.48
CA ILE A 108 -21.40 -2.25 21.43
C ILE A 108 -20.18 -2.18 20.51
N PRO A 109 -20.26 -2.79 19.32
CA PRO A 109 -19.20 -2.68 18.33
C PRO A 109 -19.25 -1.29 17.70
N VAL A 110 -18.11 -0.61 17.64
CA VAL A 110 -17.91 0.63 16.89
C VAL A 110 -16.89 0.36 15.80
N VAL A 111 -17.27 0.62 14.56
CA VAL A 111 -16.36 0.52 13.40
C VAL A 111 -15.87 1.92 13.05
N TYR A 112 -14.56 2.13 13.14
CA TYR A 112 -13.89 3.34 12.70
C TYR A 112 -13.29 3.11 11.31
N THR A 113 -13.59 4.00 10.38
CA THR A 113 -12.86 4.11 9.11
C THR A 113 -11.74 5.11 9.34
N LEU A 114 -10.51 4.64 9.19
CA LEU A 114 -9.29 5.42 9.40
C LEU A 114 -8.58 5.61 8.07
N THR A 115 -8.01 6.78 7.84
CA THR A 115 -7.17 7.07 6.68
C THR A 115 -5.75 7.31 7.16
N GLY A 116 -4.75 6.82 6.43
CA GLY A 116 -3.33 7.01 6.77
C GLY A 116 -2.93 8.49 6.81
N THR A 117 -1.66 8.76 7.14
CA THR A 117 -1.14 10.14 7.29
C THR A 117 -1.30 11.03 6.04
N SER A 118 -1.45 10.41 4.86
CA SER A 118 -1.78 11.07 3.59
C SER A 118 -3.16 11.77 3.57
N MET A 119 -4.04 11.53 4.56
CA MET A 119 -5.34 12.20 4.68
C MET A 119 -5.23 13.74 4.61
N LEU A 120 -4.18 14.31 5.20
CA LEU A 120 -3.97 15.77 5.21
C LEU A 120 -3.79 16.36 3.80
N MET A 121 -3.42 15.52 2.82
CA MET A 121 -3.18 15.91 1.43
C MET A 121 -4.46 15.93 0.59
N GLN A 122 -5.63 15.66 1.18
CA GLN A 122 -6.93 15.65 0.48
C GLN A 122 -7.49 17.05 0.22
N THR A 123 -6.95 18.10 0.85
CA THR A 123 -7.40 19.47 0.60
C THR A 123 -7.05 19.91 -0.82
N ARG A 124 -8.05 20.44 -1.55
CA ARG A 124 -7.88 21.00 -2.88
C ARG A 124 -6.98 22.23 -2.84
N ARG A 125 -6.01 22.31 -3.75
CA ARG A 125 -5.14 23.49 -3.91
C ARG A 125 -5.04 23.92 -5.36
N ASN A 126 -4.88 25.22 -5.55
CA ASN A 126 -4.63 25.83 -6.85
C ASN A 126 -3.18 26.27 -6.90
N ARG A 127 -2.36 25.58 -7.69
CA ARG A 127 -0.93 25.87 -7.84
C ARG A 127 -0.51 25.67 -9.28
N THR A 128 0.43 26.47 -9.75
CA THR A 128 1.05 26.27 -11.07
C THR A 128 2.51 25.88 -10.88
N TRP A 129 2.88 24.74 -11.44
CA TRP A 129 4.25 24.24 -11.48
C TRP A 129 4.84 24.52 -12.86
N ARG A 130 5.98 25.21 -12.92
CA ARG A 130 6.65 25.59 -14.19
C ARG A 130 8.08 25.09 -14.19
N ASP A 131 8.48 24.46 -15.30
CA ASP A 131 9.81 23.87 -15.51
C ASP A 131 10.34 23.07 -14.31
N THR A 132 9.45 22.33 -13.65
CA THR A 132 9.75 21.60 -12.40
C THR A 132 9.77 20.11 -12.69
N SER A 133 10.72 19.37 -12.09
CA SER A 133 10.71 17.91 -12.19
C SER A 133 9.65 17.29 -11.26
N PRO A 134 9.02 16.17 -11.63
CA PRO A 134 8.10 15.44 -10.75
C PRO A 134 8.68 15.17 -9.35
N SER A 135 9.96 14.81 -9.29
CA SER A 135 10.67 14.58 -8.04
C SER A 135 10.73 15.83 -7.16
N ALA A 136 10.94 17.02 -7.76
CA ALA A 136 10.95 18.28 -7.02
C ALA A 136 9.54 18.67 -6.52
N ILE A 137 8.50 18.35 -7.30
CA ILE A 137 7.10 18.49 -6.87
C ILE A 137 6.84 17.62 -5.64
N ALA A 138 7.15 16.32 -5.72
CA ALA A 138 6.93 15.37 -4.63
C ALA A 138 7.69 15.75 -3.34
N ARG A 139 8.95 16.21 -3.46
CA ARG A 139 9.73 16.71 -2.30
C ARG A 139 9.10 17.95 -1.68
N THR A 140 8.69 18.91 -2.50
CA THR A 140 8.02 20.15 -2.03
C THR A 140 6.74 19.81 -1.29
N VAL A 141 5.87 19.01 -1.90
CA VAL A 141 4.60 18.58 -1.28
C VAL A 141 4.85 17.80 0.00
N GLY A 142 5.75 16.80 -0.01
CA GLY A 142 6.09 16.04 1.20
C GLY A 142 6.58 16.93 2.35
N THR A 143 7.46 17.88 2.06
CA THR A 143 8.01 18.81 3.06
C THR A 143 6.94 19.73 3.65
N GLU A 144 5.99 20.23 2.83
CA GLU A 144 4.88 21.07 3.30
C GLU A 144 3.99 20.36 4.33
N TYR A 145 3.83 19.04 4.21
CA TYR A 145 3.07 18.23 5.16
C TYR A 145 3.94 17.65 6.28
N ASN A 146 5.23 18.01 6.36
CA ASN A 146 6.22 17.45 7.29
C ASN A 146 6.35 15.92 7.18
N LEU A 147 6.20 15.40 5.97
CA LEU A 147 6.53 14.02 5.63
C LEU A 147 8.00 13.95 5.21
N GLN A 148 8.65 12.82 5.42
CA GLN A 148 10.00 12.55 4.91
C GLN A 148 9.90 12.08 3.45
N PRO A 149 10.28 12.89 2.45
CA PRO A 149 10.19 12.50 1.05
C PRO A 149 11.31 11.51 0.67
N ARG A 150 10.93 10.32 0.20
CA ARG A 150 11.77 9.31 -0.44
C ARG A 150 11.49 9.33 -1.94
N VAL A 151 12.34 10.01 -2.68
CA VAL A 151 12.03 10.41 -4.05
C VAL A 151 13.19 10.11 -5.00
N ASP A 152 12.92 9.26 -5.99
CA ASP A 152 13.86 8.95 -7.05
C ASP A 152 14.08 10.14 -7.97
N GLY A 153 15.29 10.26 -8.51
CA GLY A 153 15.65 11.33 -9.43
C GLY A 153 14.97 11.15 -10.79
N SER A 154 14.11 12.08 -11.17
CA SER A 154 13.54 12.14 -12.51
C SER A 154 14.29 13.16 -13.37
N SER A 155 14.71 12.74 -14.56
CA SER A 155 15.26 13.63 -15.60
C SER A 155 14.17 14.39 -16.38
N VAL A 156 12.89 14.10 -16.10
CA VAL A 156 11.75 14.74 -16.76
C VAL A 156 11.53 16.13 -16.16
N ARG A 157 11.37 17.13 -17.03
CA ARG A 157 10.88 18.45 -16.65
C ARG A 157 9.47 18.66 -17.19
N LEU A 158 8.57 19.09 -16.31
CA LEU A 158 7.20 19.43 -16.67
C LEU A 158 7.17 20.91 -17.06
N GLY A 159 6.81 21.21 -18.30
CA GLY A 159 6.82 22.58 -18.82
C GLY A 159 5.94 23.53 -18.03
N GLN A 160 4.62 23.29 -18.04
CA GLN A 160 3.67 23.95 -17.15
C GLN A 160 2.58 22.95 -16.77
N GLN A 161 2.35 22.76 -15.48
CA GLN A 161 1.26 21.95 -14.94
C GLN A 161 0.44 22.79 -13.97
N MET A 162 -0.87 22.82 -14.20
CA MET A 162 -1.80 23.48 -13.30
C MET A 162 -2.46 22.43 -12.41
N GLN A 163 -2.22 22.54 -11.12
CA GLN A 163 -2.90 21.78 -10.09
C GLN A 163 -4.18 22.50 -9.71
N SER A 164 -5.32 21.81 -9.81
CA SER A 164 -6.63 22.28 -9.39
C SER A 164 -7.39 21.20 -8.61
N MET A 165 -6.65 20.28 -8.00
CA MET A 165 -7.12 19.08 -7.27
C MET A 165 -6.37 18.97 -5.94
N SER A 166 -6.63 17.91 -5.18
CA SER A 166 -5.89 17.65 -3.94
C SER A 166 -4.41 17.37 -4.21
N ASP A 167 -3.53 17.65 -3.26
CA ASP A 167 -2.10 17.35 -3.40
C ASP A 167 -1.89 15.84 -3.61
N TRP A 168 -2.68 14.99 -2.96
CA TRP A 168 -2.63 13.54 -3.14
C TRP A 168 -2.97 13.12 -4.58
N GLN A 169 -4.14 13.55 -5.08
CA GLN A 169 -4.56 13.20 -6.44
C GLN A 169 -3.57 13.72 -7.47
N PHE A 170 -3.06 14.94 -7.27
CA PHE A 170 -2.07 15.52 -8.15
C PHE A 170 -0.77 14.70 -8.19
N LEU A 171 -0.28 14.22 -7.05
CA LEU A 171 0.89 13.33 -7.02
C LEU A 171 0.61 12.00 -7.72
N CYS A 172 -0.59 11.42 -7.56
CA CYS A 172 -0.98 10.20 -8.26
C CYS A 172 -0.95 10.42 -9.78
N ASP A 173 -1.63 11.46 -10.27
CA ASP A 173 -1.66 11.82 -11.70
C ASP A 173 -0.24 12.06 -12.27
N VAL A 174 0.60 12.79 -11.51
CA VAL A 174 1.99 13.06 -11.91
C VAL A 174 2.82 11.78 -11.90
N SER A 175 2.60 10.86 -10.96
CA SER A 175 3.29 9.57 -10.91
C SER A 175 2.90 8.66 -12.07
N ASP A 176 1.61 8.59 -12.40
CA ASP A 176 1.11 7.78 -13.51
C ASP A 176 1.63 8.30 -14.84
N GLN A 177 1.74 9.63 -14.98
CA GLN A 177 2.32 10.26 -16.17
C GLN A 177 3.76 9.82 -16.45
N ILE A 178 4.54 9.49 -15.42
CA ILE A 178 5.98 9.15 -15.56
C ILE A 178 6.30 7.69 -15.24
N GLY A 179 5.30 6.88 -14.89
CA GLY A 179 5.48 5.47 -14.54
C GLY A 179 6.07 5.27 -13.15
N TYR A 180 5.82 6.21 -12.23
CA TYR A 180 6.24 6.12 -10.83
C TYR A 180 5.09 5.58 -9.98
N ARG A 181 5.38 5.28 -8.72
CA ARG A 181 4.39 4.98 -7.70
C ARG A 181 4.46 6.01 -6.57
N VAL A 182 3.29 6.29 -6.00
CA VAL A 182 3.14 7.06 -4.77
C VAL A 182 2.63 6.15 -3.67
N TYR A 183 3.28 6.21 -2.52
CA TYR A 183 2.86 5.51 -1.32
C TYR A 183 3.28 6.31 -0.10
N VAL A 184 2.51 6.27 0.98
CA VAL A 184 2.90 6.90 2.24
C VAL A 184 2.93 5.84 3.31
N ASP A 185 4.08 5.61 3.93
CA ASP A 185 4.28 4.66 5.03
C ASP A 185 4.65 5.39 6.31
N GLY A 186 3.79 5.32 7.33
CA GLY A 186 3.90 6.21 8.49
C GLY A 186 3.99 7.67 8.04
N THR A 187 5.13 8.33 8.28
CA THR A 187 5.38 9.70 7.81
C THR A 187 6.37 9.79 6.65
N GLN A 188 6.65 8.68 5.97
CA GLN A 188 7.50 8.66 4.77
C GLN A 188 6.65 8.72 3.51
N LEU A 189 6.90 9.71 2.65
CA LEU A 189 6.29 9.81 1.33
C LEU A 189 7.22 9.19 0.30
N TRP A 190 6.84 8.03 -0.24
CA TRP A 190 7.50 7.37 -1.35
C TRP A 190 6.95 7.90 -2.66
N PHE A 191 7.84 8.44 -3.50
CA PHE A 191 7.58 8.83 -4.88
C PHE A 191 8.73 8.30 -5.72
N VAL A 192 8.64 7.02 -6.08
CA VAL A 192 9.76 6.23 -6.61
C VAL A 192 9.38 5.57 -7.92
N ASP A 193 10.38 5.17 -8.69
CA ASP A 193 10.17 4.32 -9.88
C ASP A 193 9.48 3.01 -9.44
N ARG A 194 8.60 2.47 -10.30
CA ARG A 194 7.92 1.18 -10.06
C ARG A 194 8.91 0.01 -9.92
N GLU A 195 10.14 0.18 -10.39
CA GLU A 195 11.23 -0.79 -10.22
C GLU A 195 11.99 -0.68 -8.89
N THR A 196 11.85 0.44 -8.17
CA THR A 196 12.60 0.72 -6.94
C THR A 196 11.95 0.02 -5.76
N VAL A 197 12.62 -0.97 -5.18
CA VAL A 197 12.12 -1.70 -4.02
C VAL A 197 12.02 -0.76 -2.81
N MET A 198 10.93 -0.88 -2.07
CA MET A 198 10.76 -0.20 -0.78
C MET A 198 11.07 -1.21 0.32
N PRO A 199 12.33 -1.31 0.80
CA PRO A 199 12.73 -2.38 1.71
C PRO A 199 11.98 -2.29 3.05
N ALA A 200 11.85 -3.44 3.72
CA ALA A 200 11.46 -3.49 5.12
C ALA A 200 12.49 -2.72 5.98
N ALA A 201 12.10 -2.28 7.17
CA ALA A 201 12.99 -1.51 8.05
C ALA A 201 14.27 -2.30 8.44
N ASP A 202 14.16 -3.63 8.52
CA ASP A 202 15.25 -4.56 8.80
C ASP A 202 15.94 -5.08 7.52
N GLY A 203 15.50 -4.64 6.34
CA GLY A 203 16.00 -5.09 5.03
C GLY A 203 15.63 -6.54 4.68
N SER A 204 14.82 -7.21 5.50
CA SER A 204 14.44 -8.60 5.27
C SER A 204 13.38 -8.75 4.18
N VAL A 205 13.34 -9.94 3.57
CA VAL A 205 12.30 -10.33 2.59
C VAL A 205 11.48 -11.45 3.20
N PRO A 206 10.16 -11.26 3.42
CA PRO A 206 9.28 -12.33 3.87
C PRO A 206 9.28 -13.53 2.91
N LEU A 207 9.35 -14.73 3.47
CA LEU A 207 9.34 -16.00 2.71
C LEU A 207 8.06 -16.76 3.03
N PHE A 208 7.29 -17.09 1.99
CA PHE A 208 6.11 -17.94 2.11
C PHE A 208 6.24 -19.24 1.33
N ARG A 209 5.85 -20.35 1.95
CA ARG A 209 5.95 -21.69 1.39
C ARG A 209 4.58 -22.34 1.23
N MET A 210 4.36 -22.99 0.09
CA MET A 210 3.22 -23.88 -0.18
C MET A 210 3.68 -25.25 -0.65
N THR A 211 3.47 -26.27 0.18
CA THR A 211 3.92 -27.65 -0.09
C THR A 211 2.73 -28.59 -0.32
N LYS A 212 1.56 -28.32 0.29
CA LYS A 212 0.36 -29.19 0.26
C LYS A 212 0.58 -30.65 0.68
N SER A 213 1.70 -30.96 1.32
CA SER A 213 2.00 -32.31 1.82
C SER A 213 1.33 -32.56 3.17
N PRO A 214 0.81 -33.78 3.45
CA PRO A 214 0.22 -34.10 4.75
C PRO A 214 1.19 -33.81 5.90
N GLY A 215 0.76 -33.00 6.87
CA GLY A 215 1.58 -32.61 8.02
C GLY A 215 2.55 -31.45 7.78
N ALA A 216 2.76 -31.02 6.52
CA ALA A 216 3.50 -29.79 6.23
C ALA A 216 2.69 -28.56 6.65
N GLN A 217 3.39 -27.54 7.15
CA GLN A 217 2.77 -26.28 7.56
C GLN A 217 3.05 -25.23 6.50
N ASP A 218 2.02 -24.93 5.72
CA ASP A 218 2.11 -23.91 4.68
C ASP A 218 1.88 -22.52 5.28
N THR A 219 2.75 -21.58 4.89
CA THR A 219 2.60 -20.16 5.24
C THR A 219 1.92 -19.38 4.11
N LEU A 220 1.94 -19.92 2.89
CA LEU A 220 1.10 -19.51 1.77
C LEU A 220 -0.15 -20.40 1.71
N ARG A 221 -1.33 -19.83 1.89
CA ARG A 221 -2.61 -20.56 1.94
C ARG A 221 -3.23 -20.74 0.57
N GLU A 222 -3.19 -19.67 -0.23
CA GLU A 222 -3.76 -19.64 -1.58
C GLU A 222 -2.81 -18.89 -2.50
N PHE A 223 -2.70 -19.35 -3.75
CA PHE A 223 -1.90 -18.70 -4.77
C PHE A 223 -2.52 -18.95 -6.15
N SER A 224 -2.65 -17.90 -6.94
CA SER A 224 -3.08 -17.95 -8.33
C SER A 224 -2.37 -16.87 -9.13
N ALA A 225 -1.68 -17.25 -10.21
CA ALA A 225 -1.00 -16.33 -11.10
C ALA A 225 -1.72 -16.25 -12.45
N VAL A 226 -1.82 -15.04 -12.99
CA VAL A 226 -2.37 -14.76 -14.31
C VAL A 226 -1.26 -14.23 -15.19
N LEU A 227 -0.88 -15.02 -16.20
CA LEU A 227 0.00 -14.58 -17.27
C LEU A 227 -0.85 -13.94 -18.36
N GLY A 228 -1.00 -12.61 -18.33
CA GLY A 228 -1.82 -11.90 -19.31
C GLY A 228 -1.08 -11.71 -20.64
N ASP A 229 -1.65 -12.25 -21.71
CA ASP A 229 -1.36 -11.80 -23.08
C ASP A 229 -2.37 -10.73 -23.53
N THR A 230 -3.65 -10.92 -23.17
CA THR A 230 -4.78 -10.02 -23.48
C THR A 230 -5.61 -9.66 -22.24
N ASP A 231 -5.33 -10.26 -21.09
CA ASP A 231 -6.04 -9.98 -19.84
C ASP A 231 -5.60 -8.61 -19.29
N PRO A 232 -6.53 -7.68 -18.99
CA PRO A 232 -6.21 -6.42 -18.34
C PRO A 232 -5.46 -6.56 -17.01
N ALA A 233 -5.71 -7.63 -16.24
CA ALA A 233 -5.06 -7.86 -14.95
C ALA A 233 -3.60 -8.32 -15.11
N GLY A 234 -3.30 -9.12 -16.14
CA GLY A 234 -1.95 -9.59 -16.46
C GLY A 234 -1.24 -8.73 -17.52
N GLY A 235 -1.67 -7.48 -17.68
CA GLY A 235 -1.12 -6.53 -18.65
C GLY A 235 -1.36 -6.92 -20.11
N VAL A 236 -1.92 -6.00 -20.90
CA VAL A 236 -2.15 -6.24 -22.33
C VAL A 236 -0.83 -6.18 -23.12
N ARG A 237 -0.56 -7.19 -23.95
CA ARG A 237 0.63 -7.23 -24.83
C ARG A 237 0.45 -6.29 -26.03
N ALA A 238 0.62 -4.99 -25.78
CA ALA A 238 0.43 -3.94 -26.78
C ALA A 238 1.73 -3.25 -27.20
N ARG A 239 1.79 -2.86 -28.47
CA ARG A 239 2.69 -1.83 -28.99
C ARG A 239 1.98 -0.51 -28.84
N TYR A 240 2.53 0.35 -28.01
CA TYR A 240 2.02 1.68 -27.79
C TYR A 240 2.59 2.59 -28.88
N ARG A 241 1.73 3.40 -29.51
CA ARG A 241 2.12 4.36 -30.54
C ARG A 241 1.63 5.75 -30.17
N ALA A 242 2.49 6.74 -30.31
CA ALA A 242 2.14 8.14 -30.17
C ALA A 242 2.74 8.94 -31.32
N VAL A 243 2.20 10.12 -31.58
CA VAL A 243 2.77 11.05 -32.56
C VAL A 243 3.26 12.29 -31.82
N ALA A 244 4.52 12.64 -32.04
CA ALA A 244 5.12 13.86 -31.51
C ALA A 244 5.16 14.93 -32.60
N TYR A 245 4.75 16.15 -32.29
CA TYR A 245 4.93 17.28 -33.19
C TYR A 245 6.24 18.00 -32.85
N ASN A 246 7.25 17.84 -33.70
CA ASN A 246 8.50 18.56 -33.53
C ASN A 246 8.32 20.00 -34.05
N ARG A 247 8.35 20.99 -33.15
CA ARG A 247 8.16 22.40 -33.50
C ARG A 247 9.27 22.96 -34.40
N THR A 248 10.49 22.43 -34.30
CA THR A 248 11.66 22.89 -35.07
C THR A 248 11.60 22.39 -36.50
N SER A 249 11.32 21.09 -36.69
CA SER A 249 11.21 20.51 -38.04
C SER A 249 9.83 20.66 -38.67
N ARG A 250 8.80 21.02 -37.88
CA ARG A 250 7.37 21.03 -38.27
C ARG A 250 6.86 19.68 -38.78
N VAL A 251 7.52 18.58 -38.42
CA VAL A 251 7.17 17.21 -38.83
C VAL A 251 6.56 16.45 -37.66
N LEU A 252 5.48 15.70 -37.95
CA LEU A 252 4.92 14.71 -37.06
C LEU A 252 5.80 13.46 -37.08
N THR A 253 6.44 13.15 -35.95
CA THR A 253 7.31 11.98 -35.81
C THR A 253 6.58 10.91 -35.00
N PRO A 254 6.33 9.71 -35.55
CA PRO A 254 5.74 8.63 -34.79
C PRO A 254 6.77 8.11 -33.77
N ALA A 255 6.32 7.86 -32.55
CA ALA A 255 7.06 7.14 -31.51
C ALA A 255 6.30 5.85 -31.19
N SER A 256 7.03 4.76 -31.02
CA SER A 256 6.46 3.49 -30.62
C SER A 256 7.24 2.88 -29.47
N TYR A 257 6.54 2.30 -28.52
CA TYR A 257 7.11 1.54 -27.42
C TYR A 257 6.46 0.16 -27.35
N SER A 258 7.27 -0.86 -27.13
CA SER A 258 6.81 -2.21 -26.82
C SER A 258 7.64 -2.71 -25.66
N GLN A 259 6.98 -3.09 -24.58
CA GLN A 259 7.64 -3.73 -23.46
C GLN A 259 8.20 -5.08 -23.92
N SER A 260 9.44 -5.39 -23.54
CA SER A 260 9.99 -6.73 -23.76
C SER A 260 9.29 -7.71 -22.82
N ARG A 261 8.75 -8.80 -23.35
CA ARG A 261 8.11 -9.85 -22.57
C ARG A 261 8.64 -11.21 -22.97
N THR A 262 8.66 -12.12 -22.01
CA THR A 262 9.13 -13.49 -22.15
C THR A 262 8.00 -14.47 -21.84
N THR A 263 7.96 -15.59 -22.56
CA THR A 263 7.09 -16.72 -22.21
C THR A 263 7.61 -17.45 -20.98
N LEU A 264 6.81 -18.37 -20.43
CA LEU A 264 7.27 -19.38 -19.46
C LEU A 264 8.43 -20.23 -19.97
N HIS A 265 8.70 -20.25 -21.28
CA HIS A 265 9.85 -20.90 -21.89
C HIS A 265 11.06 -19.97 -22.12
N GLY A 266 10.98 -18.71 -21.68
CA GLY A 266 12.05 -17.71 -21.83
C GLY A 266 12.19 -17.16 -23.25
N ARG A 267 11.25 -17.49 -24.15
CA ARG A 267 11.23 -16.93 -25.51
C ARG A 267 10.63 -15.54 -25.49
N GLN A 268 11.28 -14.59 -26.16
CA GLN A 268 10.72 -13.26 -26.35
C GLN A 268 9.44 -13.30 -27.18
N VAL A 269 8.50 -12.42 -26.85
CA VAL A 269 7.20 -12.34 -27.53
C VAL A 269 6.94 -10.93 -28.04
N SER A 270 6.42 -10.84 -29.26
CA SER A 270 6.05 -9.56 -29.88
C SER A 270 4.64 -9.11 -29.49
N ALA A 271 4.41 -7.80 -29.48
CA ALA A 271 3.08 -7.19 -29.30
C ALA A 271 1.99 -7.86 -30.16
N VAL A 272 0.81 -8.12 -29.58
CA VAL A 272 -0.39 -8.59 -30.31
C VAL A 272 -1.21 -7.42 -30.81
N LEU A 273 -1.32 -6.38 -30.00
CA LEU A 273 -2.22 -5.25 -30.24
C LEU A 273 -1.42 -3.99 -30.48
N ASP A 274 -1.95 -3.08 -31.29
CA ASP A 274 -1.47 -1.70 -31.37
C ASP A 274 -2.42 -0.82 -30.56
N ARG A 275 -1.87 -0.09 -29.58
CA ARG A 275 -2.61 0.91 -28.80
C ARG A 275 -2.12 2.29 -29.18
N GLN A 276 -2.97 3.05 -29.86
CA GLN A 276 -2.67 4.44 -30.18
C GLN A 276 -2.97 5.31 -28.96
N TYR A 277 -2.00 6.13 -28.60
CA TYR A 277 -2.15 7.14 -27.56
C TYR A 277 -2.74 8.41 -28.19
N ASP A 278 -4.04 8.58 -28.02
CA ASP A 278 -4.77 9.77 -28.52
C ASP A 278 -4.70 10.95 -27.52
N GLY A 279 -4.04 10.75 -26.37
CA GLY A 279 -4.05 11.64 -25.21
C GLY A 279 -3.22 12.93 -25.32
N ARG A 280 -3.13 13.55 -26.50
CA ARG A 280 -2.43 14.81 -26.88
C ARG A 280 -1.11 14.60 -27.65
N PRO A 281 -0.82 15.43 -28.67
CA PRO A 281 0.49 15.46 -29.31
C PRO A 281 1.55 15.86 -28.28
N THR A 282 2.62 15.07 -28.24
CA THR A 282 3.78 15.34 -27.38
C THR A 282 4.72 16.33 -28.06
N ALA A 283 5.49 17.09 -27.27
CA ALA A 283 6.39 18.11 -27.78
C ALA A 283 7.67 17.52 -28.41
N SER A 284 8.00 16.27 -28.10
CA SER A 284 9.16 15.57 -28.64
C SER A 284 8.97 14.05 -28.68
N TYR A 285 9.73 13.38 -29.54
CA TYR A 285 9.79 11.91 -29.62
C TYR A 285 10.22 11.28 -28.28
N THR A 286 11.17 11.91 -27.59
CA THR A 286 11.65 11.43 -26.28
C THR A 286 10.59 11.53 -25.20
N GLN A 287 9.76 12.58 -25.23
CA GLN A 287 8.61 12.70 -24.34
C GLN A 287 7.55 11.63 -24.66
N ALA A 288 7.28 11.40 -25.95
CA ALA A 288 6.35 10.37 -26.40
C ALA A 288 6.75 8.98 -25.89
N GLY A 289 8.00 8.56 -26.14
CA GLY A 289 8.47 7.25 -25.70
C GLY A 289 8.36 7.02 -24.19
N ARG A 290 8.54 8.08 -23.38
CA ARG A 290 8.41 8.00 -21.91
C ARG A 290 6.97 7.82 -21.45
N LEU A 291 6.03 8.59 -22.01
CA LEU A 291 4.61 8.43 -21.68
C LEU A 291 4.12 7.03 -22.06
N LEU A 292 4.56 6.52 -23.21
CA LEU A 292 4.21 5.16 -23.63
C LEU A 292 4.82 4.09 -22.73
N ALA A 293 6.03 4.31 -22.20
CA ALA A 293 6.64 3.41 -21.22
C ALA A 293 5.92 3.46 -19.86
N ALA A 294 5.52 4.65 -19.41
CA ALA A 294 4.77 4.85 -18.16
C ALA A 294 3.41 4.14 -18.16
N GLU A 295 2.73 4.14 -19.32
CA GLU A 295 1.44 3.47 -19.55
C GLU A 295 1.56 1.94 -19.63
N SER A 296 2.77 1.41 -19.89
CA SER A 296 2.98 -0.03 -19.89
C SER A 296 3.00 -0.57 -18.46
N ASP A 297 2.25 -1.65 -18.21
CA ASP A 297 2.31 -2.31 -16.90
C ASP A 297 3.65 -3.02 -16.76
N TRP A 298 4.57 -2.40 -16.03
CA TRP A 298 5.89 -2.97 -15.77
C TRP A 298 5.78 -4.37 -15.14
N LEU A 299 4.85 -4.52 -14.19
CA LEU A 299 4.61 -5.76 -13.47
C LEU A 299 3.47 -6.55 -14.12
N TRP A 300 3.63 -6.82 -15.41
CA TRP A 300 2.59 -7.45 -16.23
C TRP A 300 2.23 -8.87 -15.79
N VAL A 301 3.09 -9.61 -15.08
CA VAL A 301 2.67 -10.88 -14.48
C VAL A 301 2.03 -10.60 -13.15
N GLU A 302 0.71 -10.73 -13.05
CA GLU A 302 -0.02 -10.55 -11.79
C GLU A 302 -0.25 -11.88 -11.08
N ALA A 303 -0.16 -11.89 -9.76
CA ALA A 303 -0.63 -13.01 -8.95
C ALA A 303 -1.41 -12.54 -7.73
N ARG A 304 -2.36 -13.36 -7.29
CA ARG A 304 -3.10 -13.21 -6.04
C ARG A 304 -2.66 -14.25 -5.06
N ALA A 305 -2.34 -13.83 -3.84
CA ALA A 305 -1.84 -14.70 -2.79
C ALA A 305 -2.58 -14.43 -1.48
N VAL A 306 -2.86 -15.48 -0.70
CA VAL A 306 -3.31 -15.36 0.70
C VAL A 306 -2.25 -16.01 1.56
N THR A 307 -1.69 -15.24 2.48
CA THR A 307 -0.58 -15.67 3.35
C THR A 307 -1.00 -15.63 4.82
N ASN A 308 -0.23 -16.31 5.67
CA ASN A 308 -0.20 -15.94 7.08
C ASN A 308 0.28 -14.49 7.16
N GLY A 309 -0.33 -13.70 8.05
CA GLY A 309 -0.02 -12.28 8.08
C GLY A 309 1.46 -12.00 8.33
N ASP A 310 1.97 -10.90 7.79
CA ASP A 310 3.33 -10.44 8.05
C ASP A 310 3.31 -8.91 7.99
N PRO A 311 3.65 -8.22 9.09
CA PRO A 311 3.48 -6.77 9.18
C PRO A 311 4.42 -5.99 8.25
N ARG A 312 5.45 -6.63 7.69
CA ARG A 312 6.37 -6.02 6.72
C ARG A 312 5.77 -5.91 5.33
N LEU A 313 4.70 -6.65 5.02
CA LEU A 313 4.08 -6.65 3.70
C LEU A 313 3.33 -5.33 3.46
N ARG A 314 3.77 -4.61 2.42
CA ARG A 314 3.15 -3.37 1.95
C ARG A 314 3.47 -3.20 0.45
N PRO A 315 2.75 -2.34 -0.29
CA PRO A 315 3.12 -2.00 -1.66
C PRO A 315 4.62 -1.73 -1.80
N GLY A 316 5.21 -2.11 -2.95
CA GLY A 316 6.62 -2.00 -3.31
C GLY A 316 7.64 -2.81 -2.50
N THR A 317 7.23 -3.57 -1.49
CA THR A 317 8.10 -4.56 -0.83
C THR A 317 8.25 -5.82 -1.69
N LEU A 318 9.30 -6.60 -1.39
CA LEU A 318 9.51 -7.91 -1.98
C LEU A 318 8.95 -9.01 -1.10
N VAL A 319 8.56 -10.11 -1.73
CA VAL A 319 8.21 -11.37 -1.07
C VAL A 319 8.82 -12.52 -1.85
N GLU A 320 9.34 -13.53 -1.15
CA GLU A 320 9.83 -14.76 -1.77
C GLU A 320 8.79 -15.88 -1.62
N LEU A 321 8.39 -16.47 -2.75
CA LEU A 321 7.47 -17.60 -2.77
C LEU A 321 8.23 -18.90 -3.06
N GLN A 322 7.97 -19.94 -2.26
CA GLN A 322 8.60 -21.25 -2.38
C GLN A 322 7.58 -22.39 -2.29
N GLY A 323 8.03 -23.59 -2.67
CA GLY A 323 7.33 -24.85 -2.47
C GLY A 323 6.71 -25.42 -3.74
N ASP A 324 6.65 -26.74 -3.81
CA ASP A 324 6.36 -27.46 -5.04
C ASP A 324 4.91 -27.24 -5.53
N ALA A 325 4.00 -26.83 -4.64
CA ALA A 325 2.59 -26.70 -4.94
C ALA A 325 2.20 -25.41 -5.69
N ILE A 326 3.10 -24.42 -5.80
CA ILE A 326 2.87 -23.20 -6.62
C ILE A 326 3.35 -23.32 -8.07
N GLY A 327 4.12 -24.36 -8.39
CA GLY A 327 4.71 -24.58 -9.71
C GLY A 327 6.00 -23.79 -9.93
N GLU A 328 6.93 -24.39 -10.68
CA GLU A 328 8.32 -23.92 -10.80
C GLU A 328 8.45 -22.48 -11.33
N ASN A 329 7.60 -22.07 -12.26
CA ASN A 329 7.64 -20.73 -12.85
C ASN A 329 7.21 -19.63 -11.88
N ASN A 330 6.50 -19.98 -10.80
CA ASN A 330 5.99 -19.02 -9.81
C ASN A 330 6.90 -18.89 -8.59
N LEU A 331 7.97 -19.70 -8.51
CA LEU A 331 8.96 -19.66 -7.43
C LEU A 331 9.81 -18.39 -7.48
N GLY A 332 10.29 -17.93 -6.33
CA GLY A 332 11.24 -16.82 -6.19
C GLY A 332 10.58 -15.49 -5.84
N LEU A 333 11.26 -14.40 -6.17
CA LEU A 333 10.84 -13.05 -5.76
C LEU A 333 9.62 -12.54 -6.52
N TRP A 334 8.73 -11.86 -5.81
CA TRP A 334 7.60 -11.11 -6.32
C TRP A 334 7.57 -9.74 -5.67
N MET A 335 7.06 -8.74 -6.37
CA MET A 335 6.83 -7.40 -5.81
C MET A 335 5.38 -7.27 -5.37
N VAL A 336 5.15 -6.75 -4.17
CA VAL A 336 3.80 -6.49 -3.66
C VAL A 336 3.25 -5.21 -4.30
N ARG A 337 2.10 -5.30 -4.98
CA ARG A 337 1.35 -4.14 -5.52
C ARG A 337 0.30 -3.64 -4.54
N SER A 338 -0.34 -4.57 -3.82
CA SER A 338 -1.27 -4.25 -2.74
C SER A 338 -1.26 -5.32 -1.67
N ALA A 339 -1.57 -4.91 -0.45
CA ALA A 339 -1.69 -5.76 0.71
C ALA A 339 -2.95 -5.40 1.50
N VAL A 340 -3.72 -6.42 1.88
CA VAL A 340 -4.84 -6.30 2.80
C VAL A 340 -4.56 -7.15 4.01
N HIS A 341 -4.25 -6.50 5.14
CA HIS A 341 -4.02 -7.17 6.42
C HIS A 341 -5.35 -7.33 7.14
N LYS A 342 -5.69 -8.55 7.52
CA LYS A 342 -6.89 -8.85 8.31
C LYS A 342 -6.48 -9.50 9.62
N ILE A 343 -6.76 -8.82 10.72
CA ILE A 343 -6.50 -9.32 12.08
C ILE A 343 -7.82 -9.36 12.83
N SER A 344 -8.09 -10.50 13.45
CA SER A 344 -9.21 -10.66 14.38
C SER A 344 -8.65 -11.15 15.70
N VAL A 345 -8.86 -10.37 16.77
CA VAL A 345 -8.43 -10.64 18.13
C VAL A 345 -9.60 -11.15 18.94
N ASN A 346 -9.44 -12.34 19.52
CA ASN A 346 -10.43 -12.90 20.43
C ASN A 346 -9.85 -12.94 21.86
N LEU A 347 -10.31 -12.03 22.72
CA LEU A 347 -9.83 -11.94 24.10
C LEU A 347 -10.18 -13.19 24.95
N LEU A 348 -11.34 -13.79 24.69
CA LEU A 348 -11.82 -14.96 25.45
C LEU A 348 -11.14 -16.25 25.01
N TYR A 349 -10.88 -16.36 23.71
CA TYR A 349 -10.25 -17.52 23.09
C TYR A 349 -9.06 -17.07 22.25
N PRO A 350 -7.92 -16.73 22.87
CA PRO A 350 -6.75 -16.23 22.15
C PRO A 350 -6.24 -17.17 21.04
N GLN A 351 -6.52 -18.48 21.14
CA GLN A 351 -6.23 -19.47 20.11
C GLN A 351 -7.07 -19.31 18.82
N LYS A 352 -8.17 -18.55 18.89
CA LYS A 352 -9.02 -18.19 17.74
C LYS A 352 -8.62 -16.87 17.09
N THR A 353 -7.62 -16.18 17.64
CA THR A 353 -7.07 -14.97 17.01
C THR A 353 -6.41 -15.34 15.68
N THR A 354 -6.73 -14.60 14.63
CA THR A 354 -6.23 -14.85 13.28
C THR A 354 -5.54 -13.62 12.71
N TYR A 355 -4.46 -13.85 11.95
CA TYR A 355 -3.84 -12.84 11.11
C TYR A 355 -3.52 -13.41 9.73
N THR A 356 -4.08 -12.78 8.71
CA THR A 356 -3.90 -13.13 7.29
C THR A 356 -3.60 -11.88 6.48
N THR A 357 -2.80 -12.02 5.44
CA THR A 357 -2.57 -10.95 4.47
C THR A 357 -2.92 -11.43 3.07
N THR A 358 -3.83 -10.72 2.41
CA THR A 358 -4.14 -10.91 1.00
C THR A 358 -3.28 -9.98 0.17
N LEU A 359 -2.60 -10.53 -0.84
CA LEU A 359 -1.62 -9.83 -1.65
C LEU A 359 -2.03 -9.83 -3.12
N VAL A 360 -1.83 -8.69 -3.78
CA VAL A 360 -1.65 -8.64 -5.23
C VAL A 360 -0.17 -8.46 -5.50
N LEU A 361 0.40 -9.38 -6.28
CA LEU A 361 1.81 -9.50 -6.57
C LEU A 361 2.06 -9.24 -8.05
N GLY A 362 3.27 -8.78 -8.37
CA GLY A 362 3.68 -8.41 -9.71
C GLY A 362 5.09 -8.90 -10.07
N ARG A 363 5.30 -9.27 -11.35
CA ARG A 363 6.62 -9.46 -11.98
C ARG A 363 6.69 -8.87 -13.38
N ASN A 364 7.89 -8.53 -13.78
CA ASN A 364 8.24 -8.05 -15.12
C ASN A 364 8.77 -9.15 -16.07
N ASP A 365 8.92 -10.38 -15.58
CA ASP A 365 9.26 -11.56 -16.37
C ASP A 365 8.40 -12.74 -15.90
N ALA A 366 8.04 -13.64 -16.83
CA ALA A 366 7.18 -14.79 -16.54
C ALA A 366 7.74 -15.76 -15.49
N ARG A 367 9.06 -15.74 -15.27
CA ARG A 367 9.78 -16.70 -14.42
C ARG A 367 10.38 -16.06 -13.18
N LYS A 368 10.72 -14.78 -13.25
CA LYS A 368 11.44 -14.08 -12.18
C LYS A 368 11.06 -12.60 -12.13
N LEU A 369 11.45 -11.96 -11.04
CA LEU A 369 11.45 -10.51 -10.93
C LEU A 369 12.86 -10.00 -11.24
N ASP A 370 13.01 -9.27 -12.33
CA ASP A 370 14.25 -8.57 -12.65
C ASP A 370 14.24 -7.18 -12.01
N LEU A 371 15.13 -6.98 -11.04
CA LEU A 371 15.26 -5.73 -10.29
C LEU A 371 16.44 -4.91 -10.81
N LYS A 372 16.28 -3.58 -10.88
CA LYS A 372 17.41 -2.65 -10.99
C LYS A 372 18.28 -2.70 -9.73
N VAL A 373 19.50 -2.17 -9.85
CA VAL A 373 20.40 -1.94 -8.71
C VAL A 373 19.66 -1.12 -7.66
N GLN A 374 19.50 -1.68 -6.46
CA GLN A 374 18.79 -1.05 -5.36
C GLN A 374 19.75 -0.18 -4.55
N HIS A 375 19.26 0.96 -4.07
CA HIS A 375 19.97 1.73 -3.07
C HIS A 375 19.92 1.00 -1.72
N PRO A 376 20.93 1.16 -0.86
CA PRO A 376 20.90 0.58 0.47
C PRO A 376 19.68 1.08 1.25
N PRO A 377 19.08 0.24 2.11
CA PRO A 377 17.96 0.66 2.96
C PRO A 377 18.39 1.83 3.83
N VAL A 378 17.60 2.89 3.83
CA VAL A 378 17.83 4.05 4.70
C VAL A 378 16.74 4.04 5.77
N SER A 379 17.18 4.08 7.03
CA SER A 379 16.26 4.10 8.17
C SER A 379 15.26 5.25 8.06
N ALA A 380 14.02 4.98 8.44
CA ALA A 380 12.96 5.96 8.46
C ALA A 380 13.15 6.97 9.58
N ALA A 381 12.82 8.23 9.31
CA ALA A 381 12.64 9.20 10.39
C ALA A 381 11.52 8.72 11.31
N PRO A 382 11.70 8.77 12.64
CA PRO A 382 10.62 8.47 13.58
C PRO A 382 9.39 9.32 13.30
N THR A 383 8.21 8.72 13.49
CA THR A 383 6.92 9.40 13.38
C THR A 383 6.52 9.98 14.73
N GLU A 384 6.28 11.28 14.78
CA GLU A 384 5.92 12.02 15.99
C GLU A 384 4.58 12.74 15.84
N LEU A 385 3.84 12.87 16.94
CA LEU A 385 2.59 13.62 16.97
C LEU A 385 2.84 15.06 17.44
N VAL A 386 2.75 16.02 16.53
CA VAL A 386 2.97 17.45 16.82
C VAL A 386 1.72 18.25 16.46
N ASN A 387 1.10 18.89 17.45
CA ASN A 387 -0.12 19.70 17.30
C ASN A 387 -1.25 18.92 16.60
N GLY A 388 -1.48 17.68 17.02
CA GLY A 388 -2.53 16.81 16.48
C GLY A 388 -2.25 16.29 15.07
N ARG A 389 -1.01 16.41 14.55
CA ARG A 389 -0.61 15.91 13.24
C ARG A 389 0.61 15.00 13.34
N TRP A 390 0.56 13.86 12.67
CA TRP A 390 1.70 12.98 12.46
C TRP A 390 2.72 13.66 11.55
N ARG A 391 3.97 13.73 11.99
CA ARG A 391 5.10 14.34 11.27
C ARG A 391 6.31 13.44 11.37
N ALA A 392 7.17 13.47 10.36
CA ALA A 392 8.51 12.92 10.49
C ALA A 392 9.31 13.83 11.44
N ALA A 393 10.07 13.24 12.36
CA ALA A 393 10.95 13.98 13.27
C ALA A 393 11.94 14.89 12.51
N TYR A 394 12.33 14.46 11.30
CA TYR A 394 13.13 15.24 10.36
C TYR A 394 12.74 14.89 8.91
N THR A 395 12.79 15.89 8.03
CA THR A 395 12.43 15.74 6.61
C THR A 395 13.65 15.52 5.71
N GLY A 396 14.86 15.80 6.19
CA GLY A 396 16.11 15.55 5.47
C GLY A 396 16.51 14.07 5.46
N VAL A 397 17.41 13.71 4.54
CA VAL A 397 18.14 12.45 4.64
C VAL A 397 19.31 12.71 5.59
N MET A 398 19.35 12.03 6.75
CA MET A 398 20.59 11.95 7.52
C MET A 398 21.56 11.10 6.69
N SER A 399 22.53 11.77 6.07
CA SER A 399 23.62 11.15 5.31
C SER A 399 24.64 10.50 6.24
#